data_AF-A0A2V5UD97-F1
#
_entry.id   AF-A0A2V5UD97-F1
#
_cell.length_a   1.000
_cell.length_b   1.000
_cell.length_c   1.000
_cell.angle_alpha   90.00
_cell.angle_beta   90.00
_cell.angle_gamma   90.00
#
_symmetry.space_group_name_H-M   'P 1'
#
loop_
_entity.id
_entity.type
_entity.pdbx_description
1 polymer ?
#
loop_
_entity_poly.entity_id
_entity_poly.type
_entity_poly.pdbx_seq_one_letter_code
_entity_poly.pdbx_strand_id
1 'polypeptide(L)' 'MKTFIVYDLDSKMPVAVGEQVSAETARSCASAATGIFHANLLAEEIDLEKTLPTSPESDTVTSA' A
#
# COMPACT_ATOMS: atom_id res chain seq x y z
N MET A 1 -4.05 -3.56 -13.17
CA MET A 1 -3.73 -4.28 -11.92
C MET A 1 -3.53 -3.23 -10.84
N LYS A 2 -3.63 -3.58 -9.55
CA LYS A 2 -3.51 -2.58 -8.47
C LYS A 2 -2.40 -3.00 -7.53
N THR A 3 -1.68 -2.04 -6.97
CA THR A 3 -0.64 -2.32 -5.98
C THR A 3 -1.26 -2.39 -4.60
N PHE A 4 -0.90 -3.41 -3.84
CA PHE A 4 -1.33 -3.57 -2.45
C PHE A 4 -0.13 -3.64 -1.52
N ILE A 5 -0.24 -3.01 -0.35
CA ILE A 5 0.60 -3.29 0.81
C ILE A 5 -0.21 -4.20 1.75
N VAL A 6 0.37 -5.32 2.15
CA VAL A 6 -0.22 -6.22 3.14
C VAL A 6 0.49 -6.05 4.47
N TYR A 7 -0.28 -5.79 5.51
CA TYR A 7 0.18 -5.63 6.88
C TYR A 7 -0.26 -6.81 7.74
N ASP A 8 0.60 -7.20 8.67
CA ASP A 8 0.23 -8.06 9.79
C ASP A 8 -0.42 -7.22 10.90
N LEU A 9 -1.62 -7.59 11.32
CA LEU A 9 -2.38 -6.86 12.32
C LEU A 9 -1.78 -6.96 13.72
N ASP A 10 -1.01 -8.01 14.03
CA ASP A 10 -0.37 -8.16 15.33
C ASP A 10 0.84 -7.23 15.46
N SER A 11 1.75 -7.28 14.50
CA SER A 11 2.96 -6.46 14.51
C SER A 11 2.76 -5.02 14.00
N LYS A 12 1.67 -4.75 13.27
CA LYS A 12 1.45 -3.51 12.52
C LYS A 12 2.54 -3.22 11.48
N MET A 13 3.27 -4.25 11.05
CA MET A 13 4.36 -4.14 10.09
C MET A 13 3.93 -4.61 8.70
N PRO A 14 4.45 -3.99 7.62
CA PRO A 14 4.23 -4.49 6.27
C PRO A 14 4.97 -5.82 6.08
N VAL A 15 4.27 -6.81 5.56
CA VAL A 15 4.80 -8.16 5.32
C VAL A 15 4.89 -8.51 3.84
N ALA A 16 4.16 -7.81 2.98
CA ALA A 16 4.25 -7.97 1.52
C ALA A 16 3.84 -6.68 0.79
N VAL A 17 4.41 -6.45 -0.39
CA VAL A 17 4.04 -5.39 -1.34
C VAL A 17 4.06 -5.98 -2.74
N GLY A 18 3.02 -5.68 -3.53
CA GLY A 18 3.02 -6.07 -4.94
C GLY A 18 1.72 -5.82 -5.67
N GLU A 19 1.76 -6.00 -6.98
CA GLU A 19 0.58 -5.92 -7.83
C GLU A 19 -0.30 -7.15 -7.67
N GLN A 20 -1.59 -6.92 -7.42
CA GLN A 20 -2.59 -7.97 -7.33
C GLN A 20 -3.91 -7.57 -7.98
N VAL A 21 -4.76 -8.58 -8.19
CA VAL A 21 -6.11 -8.41 -8.74
C VAL A 21 -7.09 -7.88 -7.70
N SER A 22 -6.89 -8.18 -6.41
CA SER A 22 -7.76 -7.77 -5.31
C SER A 22 -7.06 -7.85 -3.95
N ALA A 23 -7.62 -7.16 -2.95
CA ALA A 23 -7.17 -7.23 -1.56
C ALA A 23 -7.25 -8.65 -0.97
N GLU A 24 -8.25 -9.44 -1.35
CA GLU A 24 -8.36 -10.85 -0.95
C GLU A 24 -7.21 -11.69 -1.52
N THR A 25 -6.91 -11.51 -2.80
CA THR A 25 -5.79 -12.24 -3.43
C THR A 25 -4.46 -11.83 -2.82
N ALA A 26 -4.27 -10.54 -2.53
CA ALA A 26 -3.08 -10.04 -1.85
C ALA A 26 -2.89 -10.68 -0.46
N ARG A 27 -3.95 -10.73 0.36
CA ARG A 27 -3.89 -11.40 1.67
C ARG A 27 -3.66 -12.90 1.55
N SER A 28 -4.29 -13.57 0.59
CA SER A 28 -4.13 -15.02 0.37
C SER A 28 -2.67 -15.36 0.00
N CYS A 29 -2.08 -14.60 -0.93
CA CYS A 29 -0.67 -14.76 -1.29
C CYS A 29 0.27 -14.44 -0.13
N ALA A 30 0.02 -13.36 0.62
CA ALA A 30 0.83 -13.01 1.79
C ALA A 30 0.71 -14.06 2.91
N SER A 31 -0.48 -14.63 3.12
CA SER A 31 -0.71 -15.72 4.07
C SER A 31 0.12 -16.95 3.71
N ALA A 32 0.09 -17.34 2.43
CA ALA A 32 0.89 -18.47 1.94
C ALA A 32 2.40 -18.25 2.08
N ALA A 33 2.87 -17.01 1.87
CA ALA A 33 4.29 -16.67 1.94
C ALA A 33 4.83 -16.54 3.38
N THR A 34 4.01 -16.00 4.29
CA THR A 34 4.43 -15.66 5.66
C THR A 34 3.99 -16.69 6.70
N GLY A 35 3.03 -17.54 6.37
CA GLY A 35 2.38 -18.44 7.33
C GLY A 35 1.38 -17.75 8.27
N ILE A 36 1.14 -16.43 8.09
CA ILE A 36 0.19 -15.67 8.90
C ILE A 36 -1.23 -15.99 8.44
N PHE A 37 -2.15 -16.16 9.38
CA PHE A 37 -3.54 -16.45 9.06
C PHE A 37 -4.19 -15.30 8.28
N HIS A 38 -4.92 -15.62 7.21
CA HIS A 38 -5.51 -14.63 6.30
C HIS A 38 -6.37 -13.56 7.00
N ALA A 39 -7.09 -13.92 8.08
CA ALA A 39 -7.90 -12.97 8.83
C ALA A 39 -7.07 -11.97 9.66
N ASN A 40 -5.79 -12.25 9.89
CA ASN A 40 -4.86 -11.36 10.59
C ASN A 40 -4.09 -10.43 9.64
N LEU A 41 -4.37 -10.51 8.34
CA LEU A 41 -3.74 -9.67 7.34
C LEU A 41 -4.71 -8.58 6.88
N LEU A 42 -4.18 -7.38 6.69
CA LEU A 42 -4.88 -6.25 6.08
C LEU A 42 -4.18 -5.88 4.78
N ALA A 43 -4.90 -5.92 3.66
CA ALA A 43 -4.39 -5.45 2.37
C ALA A 43 -4.96 -4.07 2.07
N GLU A 44 -4.07 -3.09 1.99
CA GLU A 44 -4.37 -1.72 1.61
C GLU A 44 -3.99 -1.52 0.14
N GLU A 45 -4.94 -1.03 -0.65
CA GLU A 45 -4.68 -0.62 -2.03
C GLU A 45 -3.94 0.72 -2.01
N ILE A 46 -2.80 0.78 -2.70
CA ILE A 46 -2.00 1.99 -2.83
C ILE A 46 -1.91 2.43 -4.28
N ASP A 47 -1.99 3.74 -4.47
CA ASP A 47 -1.77 4.39 -5.74
C ASP A 47 -0.40 5.09 -5.72
N LEU A 48 0.57 4.45 -6.38
CA LEU A 48 1.95 4.94 -6.49
C LEU A 48 2.05 6.23 -7.31
N GLU A 49 1.09 6.49 -8.19
CA GLU A 49 1.08 7.68 -9.05
C GLU A 49 0.68 8.93 -8.27
N LYS A 50 -0.11 8.76 -7.21
CA LYS A 50 -0.62 9.85 -6.36
C LYS A 50 0.33 10.24 -5.23
N THR A 51 1.37 9.46 -4.95
CA THR A 51 2.23 9.64 -3.76
C THR A 51 3.54 10.38 -3.99
N LEU A 52 3.84 10.81 -5.22
CA LEU A 52 4.91 11.78 -5.40
C LEU A 52 4.36 13.15 -4.98
N PRO A 53 4.86 13.79 -3.90
CA PRO A 53 4.78 15.23 -3.86
C PRO A 53 5.61 15.69 -5.07
N THR A 54 4.93 16.03 -6.17
CA THR A 54 5.50 17.01 -7.07
C THR A 54 5.85 18.17 -6.17
N SER A 55 7.16 18.42 -6.05
CA SER A 55 7.81 19.53 -5.35
C SER A 55 6.89 20.72 -5.12
N PRO A 56 6.92 21.41 -3.97
CA PRO A 56 6.16 22.65 -3.85
C PRO A 56 6.59 23.57 -4.99
N GLU A 57 5.68 23.76 -5.96
CA GLU A 57 5.80 24.78 -6.98
C GLU A 57 5.98 26.09 -6.22
N SER A 58 7.21 26.61 -6.30
CA SER A 58 7.53 27.95 -5.85
C SER A 58 6.97 28.90 -6.89
N ASP A 59 5.64 29.02 -6.96
CA ASP A 59 5.02 29.93 -7.91
C ASP A 59 4.08 30.92 -7.23
N THR A 60 4.56 32.17 -7.28
CA THR A 60 3.82 33.42 -7.25
C THR A 60 3.42 33.96 -5.88
N VAL A 61 4.35 34.70 -5.25
CA VAL A 61 3.95 35.88 -4.46
C VAL A 61 3.55 36.96 -5.44
N THR A 62 2.24 37.19 -5.53
CA THR A 62 1.61 38.32 -6.20
C THR A 62 2.19 39.65 -5.71
N SER A 63 2.55 40.50 -6.66
CA SER A 63 2.94 41.90 -6.46
C SER A 63 1.98 42.67 -5.55
N ALA A 64 2.53 43.47 -4.63
CA ALA A 64 1.90 44.66 -4.07
C ALA A 64 2.99 45.70 -3.74
#